data_AF-A0A1V5NXH1-F1
#
_entry.id   AF-A0A1V5NXH1-F1
#
_cell.length_a   1.000
_cell.length_b   1.000
_cell.length_c   1.000
_cell.angle_alpha   90.00
_cell.angle_beta   90.00
_cell.angle_gamma   90.00
#
_symmetry.space_group_name_H-M   'P 1'
#
loop_
_entity.id
_entity.type
_entity.pdbx_description
1 polymer ?
#
loop_
_entity_poly.entity_id
_entity_poly.type
_entity_poly.pdbx_seq_one_letter_code
_entity_poly.pdbx_strand_id
1 'polypeptide(L)'
;MTTRERRRPDPHDAGSGTAAPGWHSSGDPLFPATGRGALLRLNRGSGSNSGLTLVEVMIGIFIFSFALMPIMGLFGRGSMATQMTGDYLTAMQTCSSYLRSLSALPAVDLPIGNPVPLDREFGGSPTNRVKVPSKSVINATEFAHRLQVRYVTRNTTKKDLWFDFMVQPGQLASMTVYKQFLRLDFEVSWRSRHDGQSNRVRLFTYKADLE
;
A
#
# COMPACT_ATOMS: atom_id res chain seq x y z
N MET A 1 -15.95 -36.55 34.77
CA MET A 1 -16.69 -36.60 33.49
C MET A 1 -15.81 -35.98 32.42
N THR A 2 -15.21 -36.82 31.59
CA THR A 2 -14.11 -36.53 30.65
C THR A 2 -14.56 -36.88 29.24
N THR A 3 -14.66 -35.89 28.35
CA THR A 3 -14.90 -36.08 26.90
C THR A 3 -14.73 -34.72 26.21
N ARG A 4 -14.08 -34.53 25.07
CA ARG A 4 -13.20 -35.35 24.22
C ARG A 4 -12.64 -34.37 23.18
N GLU A 5 -11.32 -34.30 23.11
CA GLU A 5 -10.53 -33.49 22.19
C GLU A 5 -10.71 -34.03 20.75
N ARG A 6 -11.22 -33.20 19.82
CA ARG A 6 -11.28 -33.53 18.38
C ARG A 6 -10.04 -32.96 17.69
N ARG A 7 -9.06 -33.83 17.46
CA ARG A 7 -7.96 -33.61 16.50
C ARG A 7 -8.53 -33.57 15.08
N ARG A 8 -8.17 -32.54 14.30
CA ARG A 8 -8.25 -32.53 12.83
C ARG A 8 -6.87 -32.91 12.26
N PRO A 9 -6.79 -33.79 11.25
CA PRO A 9 -5.53 -34.18 10.64
C PRO A 9 -5.04 -33.18 9.60
N ASP A 10 -3.72 -33.02 9.56
CA ASP A 10 -2.94 -32.26 8.57
C ASP A 10 -2.72 -33.06 7.26
N PRO A 11 -2.27 -32.39 6.19
CA PRO A 11 -2.56 -32.73 4.82
C PRO A 11 -1.34 -33.32 4.09
N HIS A 12 -1.33 -34.62 3.82
CA HIS A 12 -0.47 -35.23 2.81
C HIS A 12 -1.10 -36.57 2.41
N ASP A 13 -1.52 -36.70 1.16
CA ASP A 13 -1.46 -37.92 0.34
C ASP A 13 -2.44 -37.85 -0.84
N ALA A 14 -1.90 -37.50 -2.01
CA ALA A 14 -2.38 -38.00 -3.29
C ALA A 14 -1.17 -38.18 -4.20
N GLY A 15 -0.81 -39.44 -4.46
CA GLY A 15 0.26 -39.89 -5.36
C GLY A 15 0.11 -39.34 -6.78
N SER A 16 1.17 -39.13 -7.56
CA SER A 16 2.22 -40.07 -8.02
C SER A 16 1.75 -41.07 -9.09
N GLY A 17 2.42 -41.02 -10.26
CA GLY A 17 2.34 -41.96 -11.39
C GLY A 17 1.50 -41.48 -12.58
N THR A 18 1.89 -41.57 -13.86
CA THR A 18 3.08 -42.17 -14.48
C THR A 18 3.16 -41.75 -15.98
N ALA A 19 4.38 -41.47 -16.44
CA ALA A 19 4.99 -41.75 -17.75
C ALA A 19 4.24 -41.55 -19.11
N ALA A 20 4.83 -40.68 -19.95
CA ALA A 20 5.05 -40.97 -21.37
C ALA A 20 6.28 -41.90 -21.51
N PRO A 21 6.35 -42.84 -22.48
CA PRO A 21 6.96 -42.51 -23.79
C PRO A 21 6.47 -43.38 -24.98
N GLY A 22 6.79 -42.98 -26.21
CA GLY A 22 6.55 -43.82 -27.39
C GLY A 22 7.27 -43.33 -28.65
N TRP A 23 8.53 -43.73 -28.80
CA TRP A 23 9.24 -43.79 -30.08
C TRP A 23 9.27 -45.26 -30.51
N HIS A 24 8.80 -45.57 -31.74
CA HIS A 24 9.35 -46.65 -32.55
C HIS A 24 8.97 -46.48 -34.04
N SER A 25 9.99 -46.69 -34.87
CA SER A 25 10.05 -46.94 -36.32
C SER A 25 9.16 -48.14 -36.75
N SER A 26 8.87 -48.49 -38.01
CA SER A 26 9.64 -48.48 -39.27
C SER A 26 8.80 -49.16 -40.39
N GLY A 27 9.09 -48.85 -41.66
CA GLY A 27 8.92 -49.73 -42.84
C GLY A 27 7.68 -49.45 -43.72
N ASP A 28 7.73 -49.40 -45.05
CA ASP A 28 8.80 -49.59 -46.04
C ASP A 28 8.32 -49.12 -47.44
N PRO A 29 9.18 -49.09 -48.48
CA PRO A 29 9.08 -48.21 -49.65
C PRO A 29 8.44 -48.85 -50.90
N LEU A 30 8.02 -48.01 -51.85
CA LEU A 30 7.71 -48.40 -53.23
C LEU A 30 8.33 -47.39 -54.21
N PHE A 31 9.42 -47.80 -54.86
CA PHE A 31 9.97 -47.24 -56.09
C PHE A 31 9.63 -48.25 -57.22
N PRO A 32 9.48 -47.84 -58.51
CA PRO A 32 10.62 -47.30 -59.25
C PRO A 32 10.37 -46.22 -60.32
N ALA A 33 11.43 -45.43 -60.49
CA ALA A 33 12.05 -44.95 -61.74
C ALA A 33 11.16 -44.40 -62.86
N THR A 34 11.33 -43.10 -63.17
CA THR A 34 12.12 -42.60 -64.31
C THR A 34 11.70 -41.17 -64.63
N GLY A 35 12.67 -40.27 -64.81
CA GLY A 35 12.38 -38.98 -65.44
C GLY A 35 13.23 -37.82 -64.96
N ARG A 36 14.37 -37.64 -65.64
CA ARG A 36 14.89 -36.33 -66.06
C ARG A 36 15.17 -35.29 -64.96
N GLY A 37 16.46 -35.22 -64.63
CA GLY A 37 17.25 -34.00 -64.73
C GLY A 37 16.55 -32.68 -64.37
N ALA A 38 16.65 -32.31 -63.11
CA ALA A 38 16.76 -30.91 -62.72
C ALA A 38 17.68 -30.86 -61.50
N LEU A 39 18.97 -30.63 -61.77
CA LEU A 39 19.88 -30.06 -60.78
C LEU A 39 19.31 -28.69 -60.39
N LEU A 40 18.41 -28.68 -59.40
CA LEU A 40 18.14 -27.49 -58.62
C LEU A 40 19.41 -27.22 -57.82
N ARG A 41 20.29 -26.44 -58.43
CA ARG A 41 21.34 -25.66 -57.78
C ARG A 41 20.80 -25.23 -56.42
N LEU A 42 21.33 -25.82 -55.36
CA LEU A 42 21.42 -25.15 -54.07
C LEU A 42 22.18 -23.86 -54.37
N ASN A 43 21.42 -22.79 -54.59
CA ASN A 43 21.93 -21.45 -54.50
C ASN A 43 22.36 -21.33 -53.04
N ARG A 44 23.61 -21.70 -52.80
CA ARG A 44 24.37 -21.35 -51.61
C ARG A 44 24.36 -19.83 -51.65
N GLY A 45 23.31 -19.26 -51.04
CA GLY A 45 23.26 -17.86 -50.70
C GLY A 45 24.54 -17.61 -49.95
N SER A 46 25.48 -17.03 -50.68
CA SER A 46 26.64 -16.36 -50.11
C SER A 46 26.08 -15.62 -48.90
N GLY A 47 26.52 -16.04 -47.71
CA GLY A 47 26.52 -15.16 -46.56
C GLY A 47 27.32 -13.96 -47.00
N SER A 48 26.62 -12.99 -47.60
CA SER A 48 27.13 -11.67 -47.76
C SER A 48 27.33 -11.22 -46.33
N ASN A 49 28.59 -11.17 -45.92
CA ASN A 49 29.00 -10.27 -44.86
C ASN A 49 28.74 -8.86 -45.41
N SER A 50 27.46 -8.48 -45.54
CA SER A 50 27.02 -7.14 -45.89
C SER A 50 27.43 -6.30 -44.70
N GLY A 51 28.54 -5.60 -44.84
CA GLY A 51 28.98 -4.62 -43.86
C GLY A 51 27.82 -3.69 -43.55
N LEU A 52 27.51 -3.53 -42.27
CA LEU A 52 26.42 -2.69 -41.82
C LEU A 52 26.69 -1.27 -42.32
N THR A 53 25.84 -0.77 -43.21
CA THR A 53 26.09 0.52 -43.83
C THR A 53 25.91 1.62 -42.79
N LEU A 54 26.70 2.69 -42.87
CA LEU A 54 26.58 3.83 -41.94
C LEU A 54 25.13 4.37 -41.93
N VAL A 55 24.49 4.40 -43.10
CA VAL A 55 23.09 4.82 -43.26
C VAL A 55 22.14 3.92 -42.47
N GLU A 56 22.35 2.61 -42.48
CA GLU A 56 21.54 1.65 -41.73
C GLU A 56 21.74 1.79 -40.21
N VAL A 57 22.98 2.04 -39.75
CA VAL A 57 23.25 2.40 -38.35
C VAL A 57 22.51 3.67 -37.96
N MET A 58 22.57 4.72 -38.79
CA MET A 58 21.93 6.00 -38.51
C MET A 58 20.40 5.88 -38.45
N ILE A 59 19.79 5.15 -39.38
CA ILE A 59 18.35 4.87 -39.37
C ILE A 59 17.98 4.07 -38.12
N GLY A 60 18.79 3.06 -37.74
CA GLY A 60 18.59 2.27 -36.53
C GLY A 60 18.61 3.11 -35.26
N ILE A 61 19.61 4.00 -35.11
CA ILE A 61 19.69 4.92 -33.97
C ILE A 61 18.49 5.87 -33.97
N PHE A 62 18.08 6.40 -35.13
CA PHE A 62 16.96 7.32 -35.22
C PHE A 62 15.64 6.67 -34.79
N ILE A 63 15.34 5.48 -35.32
CA ILE A 63 14.15 4.70 -34.91
C ILE A 63 14.22 4.36 -33.42
N PHE A 64 15.40 3.94 -32.93
CA PHE A 64 15.61 3.60 -31.53
C PHE A 64 15.39 4.80 -30.60
N SER A 65 15.90 5.98 -30.95
CA SER A 65 15.66 7.21 -30.19
C SER A 65 14.19 7.61 -30.14
N PHE A 66 13.48 7.50 -31.28
CA PHE A 66 12.03 7.76 -31.32
C PHE A 66 11.22 6.72 -30.53
N ALA A 67 11.66 5.47 -30.48
CA ALA A 67 11.03 4.42 -29.70
C ALA A 67 11.25 4.59 -28.18
N LEU A 68 12.41 5.09 -27.76
CA LEU A 68 12.72 5.31 -26.34
C LEU A 68 11.98 6.50 -25.72
N MET A 69 11.68 7.54 -26.51
CA MET A 69 11.02 8.76 -26.03
C MET A 69 9.66 8.51 -25.35
N PRO A 70 8.71 7.75 -25.94
CA PRO A 70 7.43 7.45 -25.28
C PRO A 70 7.58 6.52 -24.07
N ILE A 71 8.57 5.61 -24.10
CA ILE A 71 8.84 4.69 -22.98
C ILE A 71 9.26 5.49 -21.74
N MET A 72 10.21 6.41 -21.88
CA MET A 72 10.64 7.28 -20.78
C MET A 72 9.50 8.18 -20.27
N GLY A 73 8.65 8.69 -21.17
CA GLY A 73 7.48 9.49 -20.79
C GLY A 73 6.45 8.72 -19.97
N LEU A 74 6.23 7.43 -20.30
CA LEU A 74 5.30 6.56 -19.59
C LEU A 74 5.81 6.22 -18.18
N PHE A 75 7.09 5.85 -18.05
CA PHE A 75 7.71 5.54 -16.76
C PHE A 75 7.76 6.75 -15.83
N GLY A 76 8.07 7.95 -16.35
CA GLY A 76 8.09 9.18 -15.55
C GLY A 76 6.73 9.52 -14.94
N ARG A 77 5.65 9.46 -15.74
CA ARG A 77 4.29 9.73 -15.25
C ARG A 77 3.75 8.64 -14.34
N GLY A 78 4.03 7.37 -14.64
CA GLY A 78 3.60 6.24 -13.79
C GLY A 78 4.26 6.24 -12.41
N SER A 79 5.55 6.59 -12.34
CA SER A 79 6.28 6.73 -11.08
C SER A 79 5.68 7.84 -10.20
N MET A 80 5.33 8.98 -10.80
CA MET A 80 4.72 10.13 -10.12
C MET A 80 3.36 9.79 -9.50
N ALA A 81 2.48 9.11 -10.25
CA ALA A 81 1.17 8.69 -9.75
C ALA A 81 1.28 7.67 -8.60
N THR A 82 2.27 6.77 -8.68
CA THR A 82 2.56 5.78 -7.64
C THR A 82 3.06 6.46 -6.36
N GLN A 83 3.93 7.47 -6.48
CA GLN A 83 4.45 8.23 -5.34
C GLN A 83 3.35 9.03 -4.63
N MET A 84 2.49 9.73 -5.38
CA MET A 84 1.33 10.44 -4.80
C MET A 84 0.45 9.49 -3.98
N THR A 85 0.14 8.32 -4.53
CA THR A 85 -0.66 7.30 -3.85
C THR A 85 0.06 6.77 -2.60
N GLY A 86 1.38 6.60 -2.67
CA GLY A 86 2.22 6.16 -1.56
C GLY A 86 2.24 7.13 -0.38
N ASP A 87 2.37 8.44 -0.63
CA ASP A 87 2.33 9.46 0.43
C ASP A 87 0.97 9.48 1.15
N TYR A 88 -0.12 9.38 0.40
CA TYR A 88 -1.48 9.30 0.97
C TYR A 88 -1.67 8.05 1.84
N LEU A 89 -1.25 6.88 1.35
CA LEU A 89 -1.33 5.63 2.11
C LEU A 89 -0.47 5.70 3.38
N THR A 90 0.72 6.28 3.28
CA THR A 90 1.62 6.49 4.43
C THR A 90 0.97 7.39 5.46
N ALA A 91 0.40 8.53 5.05
CA ALA A 91 -0.31 9.43 5.95
C ALA A 91 -1.49 8.75 6.66
N MET A 92 -2.28 7.96 5.91
CA MET A 92 -3.41 7.20 6.45
C MET A 92 -2.97 6.13 7.45
N GLN A 93 -1.92 5.37 7.13
CA GLN A 93 -1.35 4.35 8.02
C GLN A 93 -0.79 4.98 9.29
N THR A 94 -0.07 6.10 9.18
CA THR A 94 0.45 6.87 10.32
C THR A 94 -0.68 7.39 11.20
N CYS A 95 -1.72 8.00 10.61
CA CYS A 95 -2.92 8.42 11.33
C CYS A 95 -3.56 7.24 12.09
N SER A 96 -3.81 6.13 11.40
CA SER A 96 -4.48 4.97 11.99
C SER A 96 -3.64 4.31 13.08
N SER A 97 -2.32 4.23 12.91
CA SER A 97 -1.40 3.65 13.88
C SER A 97 -1.37 4.46 15.17
N TYR A 98 -1.17 5.79 15.07
CA TYR A 98 -1.16 6.64 16.25
C TYR A 98 -2.52 6.72 16.93
N LEU A 99 -3.62 6.80 16.18
CA LEU A 99 -4.96 6.76 16.79
C LEU A 99 -5.21 5.46 17.52
N ARG A 100 -4.77 4.32 16.98
CA ARG A 100 -4.91 3.03 17.65
C ARG A 100 -4.11 3.01 18.96
N SER A 101 -2.85 3.43 18.92
CA SER A 101 -1.98 3.50 20.09
C SER A 101 -2.54 4.45 21.16
N LEU A 102 -2.98 5.64 20.76
CA LEU A 102 -3.60 6.61 21.68
C LEU A 102 -4.93 6.10 22.24
N SER A 103 -5.74 5.41 21.44
CA SER A 103 -7.01 4.83 21.90
C SER A 103 -6.83 3.69 22.89
N ALA A 104 -5.66 3.05 22.90
CA ALA A 104 -5.31 1.99 23.85
C ALA A 104 -4.84 2.55 25.22
N LEU A 105 -4.42 3.82 25.29
CA LEU A 105 -4.07 4.47 26.56
C LEU A 105 -5.32 4.71 27.42
N PRO A 106 -5.25 4.58 28.75
CA PRO A 106 -6.32 5.03 29.65
C PRO A 106 -6.76 6.47 29.36
N ALA A 107 -8.05 6.78 29.52
CA ALA A 107 -8.57 8.11 29.19
C ALA A 107 -7.93 9.22 30.04
N VAL A 108 -7.66 8.93 31.31
CA VAL A 108 -6.94 9.81 32.26
C VAL A 108 -5.53 10.20 31.78
N ASP A 109 -4.88 9.37 30.97
CA ASP A 109 -3.52 9.61 30.48
C ASP A 109 -3.49 10.45 29.20
N LEU A 110 -4.65 10.76 28.62
CA LEU A 110 -4.76 11.50 27.37
C LEU A 110 -4.94 13.00 27.66
N PRO A 111 -3.99 13.86 27.25
CA PRO A 111 -4.12 15.29 27.48
C PRO A 111 -5.19 15.90 26.58
N ILE A 112 -6.16 16.56 27.19
CA ILE A 112 -7.21 17.29 26.49
C ILE A 112 -6.62 18.58 25.89
N GLY A 113 -6.95 18.88 24.64
CA GLY A 113 -6.44 20.09 23.98
C GLY A 113 -6.73 20.16 22.48
N ASN A 114 -6.57 21.37 21.93
CA ASN A 114 -6.64 21.63 20.50
C ASN A 114 -5.73 22.81 20.12
N PRO A 115 -4.52 22.57 19.60
CA PRO A 115 -3.84 21.28 19.49
C PRO A 115 -3.26 20.80 20.83
N VAL A 116 -3.08 19.48 20.95
CA VAL A 116 -2.30 18.87 22.02
C VAL A 116 -0.81 19.02 21.69
N PRO A 117 0.05 19.48 22.62
CA PRO A 117 1.49 19.48 22.41
C PRO A 117 2.01 18.05 22.19
N LEU A 118 2.72 17.86 21.08
CA LEU A 118 3.34 16.59 20.68
C LEU A 118 4.79 16.51 21.18
N ASP A 119 5.56 15.53 20.73
CA ASP A 119 6.97 15.27 21.09
C ASP A 119 7.25 14.83 22.53
N ARG A 120 6.19 14.64 23.31
CA ARG A 120 6.22 14.05 24.64
C ARG A 120 5.65 12.63 24.64
N GLU A 121 6.02 11.86 25.66
CA GLU A 121 5.40 10.57 25.93
C GLU A 121 4.05 10.77 26.60
N PHE A 122 3.04 10.05 26.09
CA PHE A 122 1.73 9.90 26.72
C PHE A 122 1.63 8.53 27.38
N GLY A 123 0.91 8.42 28.49
CA GLY A 123 0.76 7.17 29.26
C GLY A 123 1.44 7.25 30.63
N GLY A 124 0.71 6.87 31.69
CA GLY A 124 1.20 6.86 33.07
C GLY A 124 2.06 5.64 33.41
N SER A 125 1.89 4.52 32.68
CA SER A 125 2.63 3.28 32.91
C SER A 125 3.89 3.19 32.05
N PRO A 126 5.04 2.69 32.57
CA PRO A 126 6.24 2.42 31.77
C PRO A 126 6.02 1.37 30.66
N THR A 127 5.02 0.50 30.80
CA THR A 127 4.72 -0.55 29.81
C THR A 127 3.73 -0.12 28.72
N ASN A 128 3.09 1.03 28.87
CA ASN A 128 2.08 1.52 27.92
C ASN A 128 2.28 3.01 27.67
N ARG A 129 3.29 3.34 26.86
CA ARG A 129 3.62 4.70 26.48
C ARG A 129 3.55 4.89 24.98
N VAL A 130 3.05 6.05 24.57
CA VAL A 130 2.96 6.44 23.17
C VAL A 130 3.68 7.76 23.00
N LYS A 131 4.73 7.77 22.19
CA LYS A 131 5.38 8.99 21.74
C LYS A 131 4.89 9.32 20.34
N VAL A 132 4.26 10.48 20.20
CA VAL A 132 3.86 10.99 18.90
C VAL A 132 4.77 12.16 18.54
N PRO A 133 5.60 12.05 17.49
CA PRO A 133 6.43 13.16 17.06
C PRO A 133 5.57 14.23 16.40
N SER A 134 5.96 15.49 16.48
CA SER A 134 5.29 16.59 15.74
C SER A 134 5.53 16.51 14.24
N LYS A 135 6.66 15.93 13.83
CA LYS A 135 7.07 15.76 12.45
C LYS A 135 7.76 14.42 12.22
N SER A 136 7.62 13.86 11.03
CA SER A 136 8.37 12.68 10.59
C SER A 136 8.75 12.80 9.12
N VAL A 137 9.86 12.18 8.74
CA VAL A 137 10.30 12.12 7.33
C VAL A 137 10.24 10.67 6.88
N ILE A 138 9.39 10.37 5.91
CA ILE A 138 9.22 9.03 5.34
C ILE A 138 9.31 9.16 3.83
N ASN A 139 10.14 8.33 3.18
CA ASN A 139 10.36 8.35 1.73
C ASN A 139 10.74 9.75 1.18
N ALA A 140 11.49 10.52 1.96
CA ALA A 140 11.87 11.91 1.68
C ALA A 140 10.69 12.90 1.53
N THR A 141 9.52 12.55 2.06
CA THR A 141 8.39 13.45 2.30
C THR A 141 8.33 13.80 3.79
N GLU A 142 8.25 15.09 4.12
CA GLU A 142 8.05 15.56 5.50
C GLU A 142 6.55 15.60 5.83
N PHE A 143 6.16 14.88 6.88
CA PHE A 143 4.82 14.83 7.43
C PHE A 143 4.78 15.60 8.75
N ALA A 144 3.83 16.52 8.89
CA ALA A 144 3.52 17.22 10.12
C ALA A 144 2.25 16.63 10.76
N HIS A 145 2.30 16.39 12.06
CA HIS A 145 1.25 15.74 12.82
C HIS A 145 0.52 16.73 13.73
N ARG A 146 -0.78 16.53 13.91
CA ARG A 146 -1.59 17.32 14.83
C ARG A 146 -2.63 16.42 15.52
N LEU A 147 -2.63 16.46 16.85
CA LEU A 147 -3.62 15.77 17.67
C LEU A 147 -4.57 16.80 18.30
N GLN A 148 -5.86 16.49 18.31
CA GLN A 148 -6.87 17.20 19.08
C GLN A 148 -7.63 16.18 19.92
N VAL A 149 -7.80 16.47 21.19
CA VAL A 149 -8.48 15.61 22.16
C VAL A 149 -9.52 16.45 22.86
N ARG A 150 -10.78 16.03 22.79
CA ARG A 150 -11.91 16.80 23.34
C ARG A 150 -12.97 15.88 23.89
N TYR A 151 -13.66 16.31 24.94
CA TYR A 151 -14.87 15.64 25.39
C TYR A 151 -16.03 15.96 24.46
N VAL A 152 -16.81 14.93 24.16
CA VAL A 152 -18.06 15.00 23.43
C VAL A 152 -19.12 14.24 24.19
N THR A 153 -20.34 14.76 24.18
CA THR A 153 -21.45 14.12 24.89
C THR A 153 -22.50 13.65 23.93
N ARG A 154 -23.13 12.52 24.27
CA ARG A 154 -24.18 11.98 23.42
C ARG A 154 -25.42 12.86 23.50
N ASN A 155 -25.81 13.49 22.39
CA ASN A 155 -27.09 14.19 22.30
C ASN A 155 -28.20 13.15 22.10
N THR A 156 -29.04 12.96 23.11
CA THR A 156 -30.15 11.97 23.07
C THR A 156 -31.40 12.48 22.35
N THR A 157 -31.43 13.75 21.94
CA THR A 157 -32.57 14.42 21.30
C THR A 157 -32.43 14.58 19.78
N LYS A 158 -31.21 14.51 19.22
CA LYS A 158 -30.97 14.54 17.77
C LYS A 158 -30.90 13.12 17.19
N LYS A 159 -31.70 12.85 16.15
CA LYS A 159 -31.75 11.53 15.47
C LYS A 159 -30.53 11.23 14.59
N ASP A 160 -29.84 12.27 14.08
CA ASP A 160 -28.85 12.10 13.00
C ASP A 160 -27.40 12.43 13.36
N LEU A 161 -27.14 13.16 14.46
CA LEU A 161 -25.80 13.52 14.94
C LEU A 161 -25.68 13.19 16.42
N TRP A 162 -24.94 12.12 16.71
CA TRP A 162 -24.97 11.45 18.01
C TRP A 162 -24.17 12.17 19.10
N PHE A 163 -23.42 13.24 18.78
CA PHE A 163 -22.56 13.92 19.75
C PHE A 163 -22.62 15.45 19.63
N ASP A 164 -22.87 16.16 20.74
CA ASP A 164 -22.60 17.60 20.86
C ASP A 164 -21.18 17.80 21.43
N PHE A 165 -20.47 18.79 20.89
CA PHE A 165 -19.12 19.13 21.36
C PHE A 165 -19.23 19.89 22.69
N MET A 166 -18.69 19.34 23.79
CA MET A 166 -18.59 20.11 25.03
C MET A 166 -17.47 21.13 24.87
N VAL A 167 -17.80 22.42 25.02
CA VAL A 167 -16.85 23.51 24.78
C VAL A 167 -16.05 23.89 26.03
N GLN A 168 -16.39 23.42 27.24
CA GLN A 168 -15.68 23.85 28.45
C GLN A 168 -15.47 22.75 29.51
N PRO A 169 -14.24 22.61 30.05
CA PRO A 169 -13.91 21.67 31.14
C PRO A 169 -14.76 21.86 32.41
N GLY A 170 -15.23 23.09 32.68
CA GLY A 170 -16.03 23.41 33.87
C GLY A 170 -17.46 22.83 33.87
N GLN A 171 -17.95 22.33 32.73
CA GLN A 171 -19.27 21.70 32.65
C GLN A 171 -19.24 20.17 32.86
N LEU A 172 -18.05 19.58 33.04
CA LEU A 172 -17.89 18.13 33.24
C LEU A 172 -18.47 17.66 34.59
N ALA A 173 -18.36 18.49 35.63
CA ALA A 173 -18.78 18.14 37.00
C ALA A 173 -20.30 17.97 37.18
N SER A 174 -21.12 18.52 36.27
CA SER A 174 -22.58 18.44 36.34
C SER A 174 -23.20 17.38 35.42
N MET A 175 -22.39 16.65 34.65
CA MET A 175 -22.88 15.65 33.69
C MET A 175 -22.67 14.23 34.22
N THR A 176 -23.71 13.40 34.14
CA THR A 176 -23.66 11.98 34.49
C THR A 176 -22.61 11.25 33.65
N VAL A 177 -21.69 10.55 34.32
CA VAL A 177 -20.49 9.86 33.78
C VAL A 177 -20.78 9.02 32.53
N TYR A 178 -21.95 8.37 32.46
CA TYR A 178 -22.34 7.48 31.36
C TYR A 178 -22.56 8.13 29.98
N LYS A 179 -22.35 9.44 29.82
CA LYS A 179 -22.54 10.16 28.55
C LYS A 179 -21.29 10.84 27.99
N GLN A 180 -20.14 10.68 28.63
CA GLN A 180 -18.91 11.35 28.25
C GLN A 180 -18.03 10.45 27.39
N PHE A 181 -17.72 10.91 26.17
CA PHE A 181 -16.78 10.23 25.28
C PHE A 181 -15.62 11.18 25.00
N LEU A 182 -14.42 10.62 24.93
CA LEU A 182 -13.25 11.33 24.45
C LEU A 182 -13.17 11.15 22.93
N ARG A 183 -13.24 12.26 22.19
CA ARG A 183 -12.97 12.28 20.77
C ARG A 183 -11.49 12.57 20.54
N LEU A 184 -10.83 11.67 19.83
CA LEU A 184 -9.46 11.79 19.37
C LEU A 184 -9.49 12.11 17.88
N ASP A 185 -9.05 13.30 17.48
CA ASP A 185 -8.86 13.68 16.08
C ASP A 185 -7.36 13.76 15.79
N PHE A 186 -6.89 12.97 14.82
CA PHE A 186 -5.49 12.99 14.39
C PHE A 186 -5.39 13.38 12.93
N GLU A 187 -4.59 14.41 12.67
CA GLU A 187 -4.34 14.95 11.35
C GLU A 187 -2.86 14.79 10.99
N VAL A 188 -2.61 14.26 9.79
CA VAL A 188 -1.30 14.21 9.17
C VAL A 188 -1.36 15.09 7.93
N SER A 189 -0.45 16.04 7.83
CA SER A 189 -0.35 16.97 6.71
C SER A 189 1.05 16.90 6.10
N TRP A 190 1.14 17.09 4.79
CA TRP A 190 2.42 17.13 4.09
C TRP A 190 2.33 18.08 2.91
N ARG A 191 3.50 18.46 2.39
CA ARG A 191 3.60 19.18 1.13
C ARG A 191 3.99 18.20 0.04
N SER A 192 3.13 18.03 -0.95
CA SER A 192 3.43 17.17 -2.09
C SER A 192 4.62 17.74 -2.86
N ARG A 193 5.61 16.89 -3.12
CA ARG A 193 6.83 17.26 -3.88
C ARG A 193 6.56 17.53 -5.35
N HIS A 194 5.39 17.11 -5.83
CA HIS A 194 5.03 17.11 -7.23
C HIS A 194 4.38 18.41 -7.69
N ASP A 195 3.35 18.85 -6.96
CA ASP A 195 2.56 20.03 -7.25
C ASP A 195 2.76 21.14 -6.21
N GLY A 196 3.56 20.88 -5.16
CA GLY A 196 3.81 21.81 -4.08
C GLY A 196 2.60 22.07 -3.18
N GLN A 197 1.47 21.38 -3.42
CA GLN A 197 0.23 21.57 -2.68
C GLN A 197 0.33 20.95 -1.29
N SER A 198 -0.36 21.56 -0.33
CA SER A 198 -0.50 20.99 0.99
C SER A 198 -1.66 20.00 1.00
N ASN A 199 -1.35 18.75 1.31
CA ASN A 199 -2.32 17.69 1.47
C ASN A 199 -2.46 17.35 2.95
N ARG A 200 -3.63 16.81 3.32
CA ARG A 200 -3.89 16.36 4.69
C ARG A 200 -4.84 15.17 4.71
N VAL A 201 -4.63 14.31 5.68
CA VAL A 201 -5.54 13.24 6.07
C VAL A 201 -5.90 13.47 7.53
N ARG A 202 -7.20 13.41 7.84
CA ARG A 202 -7.70 13.51 9.21
C ARG A 202 -8.58 12.31 9.51
N LEU A 203 -8.23 11.58 10.55
CA LEU A 203 -9.03 10.49 11.10
C LEU A 203 -9.48 10.84 12.51
N PHE A 204 -10.57 10.23 12.93
CA PHE A 204 -11.07 10.39 14.29
C PHE A 204 -11.61 9.09 14.86
N THR A 205 -11.52 8.96 16.18
CA THR A 205 -12.14 7.86 16.92
C THR A 205 -12.74 8.38 18.22
N TYR A 206 -13.65 7.60 18.80
CA TYR A 206 -14.25 7.86 20.09
C TYR A 206 -13.78 6.80 21.07
N LYS A 207 -13.42 7.24 22.28
CA LYS A 207 -13.08 6.39 23.41
C LYS A 207 -14.09 6.66 24.52
N ALA A 208 -14.67 5.61 25.09
CA ALA A 208 -15.50 5.75 26.27
C ALA A 208 -14.61 6.05 27.48
N ASP A 209 -15.01 7.02 28.29
CA ASP A 209 -14.39 7.28 29.59
C ASP A 209 -15.13 6.44 30.64
N LEU A 210 -14.72 5.18 30.75
CA LEU A 210 -15.24 4.25 31.75
C LEU A 210 -14.26 4.30 32.92
N GLU A 211 -14.59 5.11 33.93
CA GLU A 211 -13.93 5.04 35.24
C GLU A 211 -14.09 3.66 35.88
#